data_AF-A0A396LKT7-F1
#
_entry.id   AF-A0A396LKT7-F1
#
_cell.length_a   1.000
_cell.length_b   1.000
_cell.length_c   1.000
_cell.angle_alpha   90.00
_cell.angle_beta   90.00
_cell.angle_gamma   90.00
#
_symmetry.space_group_name_H-M   'P 1'
#
loop_
_entity.id
_entity.type
_entity.pdbx_description
1 polymer ?
#
loop_
_entity_poly.entity_id
_entity_poly.type
_entity_poly.pdbx_seq_one_letter_code
_entity_poly.pdbx_strand_id
1 'polypeptide(L)'
;MILYHGTTLEHAEKIFQEGKIKCRIERNYKGYGDVIDGTTDGFVYLTRNLHTAYFYGNIALSDVADKKSYVYIFKIDLPDEGGFEPDYDELKVWGIRDTENITAEESLERCGAVRISKDINIAGMEYTKLPGTFNFIEDRDAVNLCRDLSAIQVNKGNGDRALEEEIENRWKWKKIDK
;
A
#
# COMPACT_ATOMS: atom_id res chain seq x y z
N MET A 1 -1.42 -16.49 -0.53
CA MET A 1 -1.96 -15.40 -1.36
C MET A 1 -0.95 -14.29 -1.59
N ILE A 2 -1.05 -13.61 -2.74
CA ILE A 2 -0.28 -12.41 -3.06
C ILE A 2 -1.00 -11.16 -2.53
N LEU A 3 -0.27 -10.34 -1.78
CA LEU A 3 -0.74 -9.07 -1.24
C LEU A 3 0.29 -7.98 -1.48
N TYR A 4 -0.16 -6.73 -1.48
CA TYR A 4 0.65 -5.55 -1.74
C TYR A 4 0.71 -4.65 -0.50
N HIS A 5 1.89 -4.06 -0.28
CA HIS A 5 2.12 -3.02 0.72
C HIS A 5 2.80 -1.82 0.07
N GLY A 6 2.13 -0.66 0.05
CA GLY A 6 2.68 0.57 -0.50
C GLY A 6 3.21 1.49 0.58
N THR A 7 4.36 2.11 0.33
CA THR A 7 5.01 3.03 1.28
C THR A 7 5.90 4.06 0.57
N THR A 8 6.38 5.06 1.31
CA THR A 8 7.27 6.11 0.79
C THR A 8 8.71 5.61 0.67
N LEU A 9 9.53 6.31 -0.12
CA LEU A 9 10.97 6.01 -0.25
C LEU A 9 11.69 5.87 1.10
N GLU A 10 11.50 6.83 2.02
CA GLU A 10 12.17 6.82 3.33
C GLU A 10 11.84 5.56 4.14
N HIS A 11 10.57 5.14 4.13
CA HIS A 11 10.14 3.93 4.83
C HIS A 11 10.62 2.67 4.11
N ALA A 12 10.65 2.67 2.77
CA ALA A 12 11.20 1.56 2.00
C ALA A 12 12.70 1.36 2.30
N GLU A 13 13.48 2.42 2.41
CA GLU A 13 14.90 2.36 2.79
C GLU A 13 15.08 1.72 4.17
N LYS A 14 14.25 2.10 5.15
CA LYS A 14 14.23 1.46 6.48
C LYS A 14 13.87 -0.03 6.39
N ILE A 15 12.86 -0.39 5.60
CA ILE A 15 12.46 -1.78 5.38
C ILE A 15 13.61 -2.59 4.78
N PHE A 16 14.30 -2.06 3.77
CA PHE A 16 15.47 -2.72 3.17
C PHE A 16 16.62 -2.87 4.17
N GLN A 17 16.90 -1.86 4.99
CA GLN A 17 17.95 -1.91 6.00
C GLN A 17 17.64 -2.96 7.09
N GLU A 18 16.39 -3.07 7.49
CA GLU A 18 15.96 -3.98 8.57
C GLU A 18 15.58 -5.38 8.07
N GLY A 19 15.40 -5.56 6.77
CA GLY A 19 14.96 -6.81 6.16
C GLY A 19 13.51 -7.19 6.49
N LYS A 20 12.70 -6.24 6.96
CA LYS A 20 11.30 -6.50 7.36
C LYS A 20 10.42 -5.25 7.33
N ILE A 21 9.12 -5.49 7.14
CA ILE A 21 8.06 -4.51 7.38
C ILE A 21 7.60 -4.68 8.83
N LYS A 22 7.77 -3.65 9.65
CA LYS A 22 7.41 -3.68 11.07
C LYS A 22 5.92 -3.38 11.26
N CYS A 23 5.24 -4.16 12.09
CA CYS A 23 3.84 -3.86 12.48
C CYS A 23 3.76 -2.73 13.51
N ARG A 24 4.85 -2.47 14.25
CA ARG A 24 4.94 -1.39 15.24
C ARG A 24 6.01 -0.39 14.81
N ILE A 25 5.55 0.75 14.30
CA ILE A 25 6.39 1.89 13.92
C ILE A 25 6.11 3.05 14.87
N GLU A 26 7.16 3.76 15.30
CA GLU A 26 6.98 5.03 16.01
C GLU A 26 6.46 6.07 15.02
N ARG A 27 5.34 6.73 15.35
CA ARG A 27 4.81 7.83 14.55
C ARG A 27 5.76 9.03 14.67
N ASN A 28 6.48 9.34 13.59
CA ASN A 28 7.31 10.55 13.53
C ASN A 28 6.50 11.85 13.46
N TYR A 29 5.19 11.77 13.18
CA TYR A 29 4.35 12.94 12.93
C TYR A 29 3.32 13.16 14.06
N LYS A 30 3.67 14.03 15.01
CA LYS A 30 2.71 14.67 15.93
C LYS A 30 1.93 15.73 15.13
N GLY A 31 0.87 15.36 14.43
CA GLY A 31 0.06 16.35 13.70
C GLY A 31 -0.98 15.83 12.72
N TYR A 32 -0.96 14.55 12.35
CA TYR A 32 -1.96 13.94 11.47
C TYR A 32 -3.27 13.60 12.21
N GLY A 33 -3.85 14.60 12.87
CA GLY A 33 -5.18 14.49 13.46
C GLY A 33 -6.31 14.55 12.44
N ASP A 34 -6.07 15.06 11.22
CA ASP A 34 -7.16 15.58 10.38
C ASP A 34 -7.15 15.16 8.89
N VAL A 35 -6.25 14.28 8.43
CA VAL A 35 -6.22 13.86 7.00
C VAL A 35 -6.61 12.40 6.80
N ILE A 36 -6.32 11.53 7.77
CA ILE A 36 -6.83 10.16 7.85
C ILE A 36 -7.17 9.93 9.32
N ASP A 37 -8.46 9.77 9.64
CA ASP A 37 -8.90 9.30 10.96
C ASP A 37 -8.08 8.05 11.30
N GLY A 38 -7.21 8.17 12.31
CA GLY A 38 -5.96 7.43 12.41
C GLY A 38 -6.07 5.94 12.11
N THR A 39 -5.22 5.46 11.21
CA THR A 39 -4.96 4.02 11.05
C THR A 39 -4.64 3.42 12.42
N THR A 40 -5.14 2.21 12.67
CA THR A 40 -4.90 1.47 13.91
C THR A 40 -3.41 1.12 14.06
N ASP A 41 -2.78 1.51 15.17
CA ASP A 41 -1.39 1.15 15.45
C ASP A 41 -1.21 -0.36 15.70
N GLY A 42 -0.03 -0.88 15.35
CA GLY A 42 0.37 -2.26 15.68
C GLY A 42 0.13 -3.27 14.56
N PHE A 43 -0.18 -2.81 13.35
CA PHE A 43 -0.47 -3.66 12.20
C PHE A 43 0.36 -3.29 10.96
N VAL A 44 0.64 -4.29 10.12
CA VAL A 44 1.00 -4.07 8.71
C VAL A 44 -0.27 -4.21 7.87
N TYR A 45 -0.53 -3.21 7.03
CA TYR A 45 -1.68 -3.15 6.13
C TYR A 45 -1.33 -3.71 4.77
N LEU A 46 -2.19 -4.59 4.27
CA LEU A 46 -1.98 -5.40 3.07
C LEU A 46 -3.24 -5.40 2.23
N THR A 47 -3.09 -5.41 0.91
CA THR A 47 -4.24 -5.39 -0.01
C THR A 47 -3.99 -6.26 -1.24
N ARG A 48 -5.04 -6.84 -1.82
CA ARG A 48 -4.98 -7.52 -3.12
C ARG A 48 -4.91 -6.53 -4.28
N ASN A 49 -5.23 -5.27 -4.01
CA ASN A 49 -5.39 -4.23 -5.01
C ASN A 49 -4.12 -3.39 -5.12
N LEU A 50 -3.50 -3.41 -6.30
CA LEU A 50 -2.30 -2.61 -6.56
C LEU A 50 -2.57 -1.12 -6.39
N HIS A 51 -3.74 -0.65 -6.84
CA HIS A 51 -4.16 0.73 -6.73
C HIS A 51 -4.32 1.20 -5.28
N THR A 52 -4.87 0.36 -4.40
CA THR A 52 -5.01 0.67 -2.97
C THR A 52 -3.64 0.81 -2.32
N ALA A 53 -2.70 -0.11 -2.60
CA ALA A 53 -1.34 -0.02 -2.10
C ALA A 53 -0.65 1.26 -2.58
N TYR A 54 -0.74 1.56 -3.89
CA TYR A 54 -0.18 2.78 -4.45
C TYR A 54 -0.78 4.03 -3.81
N PHE A 55 -2.11 4.10 -3.67
CA PHE A 55 -2.80 5.26 -3.09
C PHE A 55 -2.27 5.59 -1.69
N TYR A 56 -2.22 4.62 -0.79
CA TYR A 56 -1.74 4.85 0.58
C TYR A 56 -0.25 5.22 0.65
N GLY A 57 0.58 4.62 -0.22
CA GLY A 57 1.97 5.04 -0.36
C GLY A 57 2.12 6.47 -0.92
N ASN A 58 1.21 6.87 -1.82
CA ASN A 58 1.25 8.17 -2.49
C ASN A 58 0.70 9.31 -1.63
N ILE A 59 -0.40 9.12 -0.89
CA ILE A 59 -0.94 10.18 -0.03
C ILE A 59 0.05 10.54 1.09
N ALA A 60 0.86 9.58 1.54
CA ALA A 60 1.94 9.85 2.49
C ALA A 60 3.05 10.76 1.92
N LEU A 61 3.04 11.05 0.61
CA LEU A 61 3.97 11.99 -0.04
C LEU A 61 3.44 13.44 -0.05
N SER A 62 2.18 13.71 0.34
CA SER A 62 1.59 15.05 0.21
C SER A 62 2.32 16.14 1.03
N ASP A 63 3.03 15.75 2.09
CA ASP A 63 3.82 16.66 2.92
C ASP A 63 5.32 16.71 2.56
N VAL A 64 5.72 15.95 1.55
CA VAL A 64 7.10 15.92 1.09
C VAL A 64 7.27 17.00 0.03
N ALA A 65 7.90 18.12 0.39
CA ALA A 65 8.22 19.22 -0.53
C ALA A 65 9.19 18.84 -1.66
N ASP A 66 9.68 17.59 -1.68
CA ASP A 66 10.60 17.10 -2.68
C ASP A 66 9.86 16.68 -3.97
N LYS A 67 10.32 17.26 -5.08
CA LYS A 67 9.87 17.00 -6.46
C LYS A 67 10.25 15.60 -6.96
N LYS A 68 11.01 14.84 -6.17
CA LYS A 68 11.49 13.48 -6.46
C LYS A 68 10.76 12.39 -5.68
N SER A 69 9.49 12.60 -5.36
CA SER A 69 8.72 11.66 -4.55
C SER A 69 8.39 10.37 -5.32
N TYR A 70 8.64 9.22 -4.68
CA TYR A 70 8.39 7.89 -5.22
C TYR A 70 7.66 7.04 -4.20
N VAL A 71 6.81 6.15 -4.71
CA VAL A 71 6.10 5.12 -3.97
C VAL A 71 6.78 3.79 -4.22
N TYR A 72 7.05 3.05 -3.16
CA TYR A 72 7.52 1.68 -3.22
C TYR A 72 6.35 0.75 -2.91
N ILE A 73 6.17 -0.27 -3.74
CA ILE A 73 5.15 -1.30 -3.53
C ILE A 73 5.87 -2.63 -3.37
N PHE A 74 5.68 -3.25 -2.21
CA PHE A 74 6.14 -4.60 -1.93
C PHE A 74 5.05 -5.60 -2.30
N LYS A 75 5.42 -6.63 -3.06
CA LYS A 75 4.56 -7.77 -3.40
C LYS A 75 4.97 -8.94 -2.51
N ILE A 76 4.05 -9.30 -1.64
CA ILE A 76 4.27 -10.16 -0.49
C ILE A 76 3.47 -11.43 -0.74
N ASP A 77 4.17 -12.57 -0.77
CA ASP A 77 3.55 -13.88 -0.82
C ASP A 77 3.52 -14.48 0.59
N LEU A 78 2.31 -14.61 1.15
CA LEU A 78 2.07 -15.16 2.47
C LEU A 78 1.13 -16.37 2.39
N PRO A 79 1.27 -17.38 3.27
CA PRO A 79 0.31 -18.46 3.34
C PRO A 79 -1.09 -17.92 3.70
N ASP A 80 -2.15 -18.59 3.24
CA ASP A 80 -3.53 -18.13 3.43
C ASP A 80 -3.92 -18.12 4.93
N GLU A 81 -3.35 -19.02 5.73
CA GLU A 81 -3.44 -19.02 7.20
C GLU A 81 -2.43 -18.06 7.87
N GLY A 82 -2.12 -16.94 7.21
CA GLY A 82 -1.07 -16.00 7.63
C GLY A 82 -1.29 -15.32 8.98
N GLY A 83 -2.46 -15.51 9.62
CA GLY A 83 -2.88 -14.77 10.81
C GLY A 83 -3.43 -13.39 10.45
N PHE A 84 -4.16 -13.31 9.34
CA PHE A 84 -4.78 -12.08 8.87
C PHE A 84 -5.95 -11.67 9.75
N GLU A 85 -6.10 -10.37 9.91
CA GLU A 85 -7.22 -9.71 10.57
C GLU A 85 -7.93 -8.77 9.58
N PRO A 86 -9.23 -8.49 9.77
CA PRO A 86 -9.93 -7.51 8.96
C PRO A 86 -9.27 -6.13 9.00
N ASP A 87 -9.27 -5.45 7.85
CA ASP A 87 -8.87 -4.05 7.78
C ASP A 87 -10.06 -3.13 8.06
N TYR A 88 -10.30 -2.87 9.35
CA TYR A 88 -11.40 -2.00 9.78
C TYR A 88 -11.28 -0.56 9.30
N ASP A 89 -10.06 -0.08 9.06
CA ASP A 89 -9.82 1.28 8.59
C ASP A 89 -10.28 1.39 7.14
N GLU A 90 -9.91 0.43 6.30
CA GLU A 90 -10.35 0.36 4.92
C GLU A 90 -11.86 0.09 4.82
N LEU A 91 -12.43 -0.83 5.62
CA LEU A 91 -13.88 -1.07 5.65
C LEU A 91 -14.67 0.23 5.94
N LYS A 92 -14.17 1.08 6.84
CA LYS A 92 -14.74 2.41 7.13
C LYS A 92 -14.62 3.34 5.93
N VAL A 93 -13.48 3.37 5.24
CA VAL A 93 -13.27 4.15 4.00
C VAL A 93 -14.30 3.75 2.94
N TRP A 94 -14.58 2.45 2.79
CA TRP A 94 -15.60 1.93 1.87
C TRP A 94 -17.03 2.22 2.32
N GLY A 95 -17.24 2.61 3.58
CA GLY A 95 -18.55 2.92 4.14
C GLY A 95 -19.31 1.70 4.68
N ILE A 96 -18.60 0.59 4.91
CA ILE A 96 -19.14 -0.65 5.45
C ILE A 96 -19.25 -0.49 6.97
N ARG A 97 -20.47 -0.54 7.51
CA ARG A 97 -20.75 -0.25 8.92
C ARG A 97 -20.96 -1.48 9.78
N ASP A 98 -21.42 -2.58 9.18
CA ASP A 98 -21.69 -3.84 9.88
C ASP A 98 -20.41 -4.69 9.95
N THR A 99 -19.44 -4.26 10.78
CA THR A 99 -18.13 -4.92 10.92
C THR A 99 -18.01 -5.79 12.16
N GLU A 100 -19.07 -5.87 12.97
CA GLU A 100 -19.14 -6.76 14.12
C GLU A 100 -19.12 -8.22 13.62
N ASN A 101 -18.01 -8.93 13.88
CA ASN A 101 -17.72 -10.31 13.45
C ASN A 101 -17.29 -10.51 12.00
N ILE A 102 -16.88 -9.45 11.29
CA ILE A 102 -16.31 -9.63 9.95
C ILE A 102 -15.01 -10.44 10.01
N THR A 103 -14.85 -11.38 9.10
CA THR A 103 -13.64 -12.20 8.94
C THR A 103 -12.62 -11.53 8.03
N ALA A 104 -11.37 -11.99 8.07
CA ALA A 104 -10.34 -11.49 7.14
C ALA A 104 -10.69 -11.78 5.67
N GLU A 105 -11.31 -12.92 5.40
CA GLU A 105 -11.80 -13.29 4.06
C GLU A 105 -12.89 -12.32 3.58
N GLU A 106 -13.89 -12.02 4.42
CA GLU A 106 -14.92 -11.03 4.08
C GLU A 106 -14.34 -9.62 3.91
N SER A 107 -13.30 -9.25 4.68
CA SER A 107 -12.58 -7.99 4.50
C SER A 107 -11.93 -7.93 3.11
N LEU A 108 -11.23 -8.99 2.72
CA LEU A 108 -10.67 -9.10 1.37
C LEU A 108 -11.75 -8.99 0.30
N GLU A 109 -12.87 -9.68 0.45
CA GLU A 109 -13.97 -9.65 -0.53
C GLU A 109 -14.60 -8.26 -0.67
N ARG A 110 -14.78 -7.56 0.45
CA ARG A 110 -15.54 -6.29 0.45
C ARG A 110 -14.70 -5.06 0.15
N CYS A 111 -13.44 -5.02 0.56
CA CYS A 111 -12.56 -3.86 0.34
C CYS A 111 -11.17 -4.21 -0.19
N GLY A 112 -10.87 -5.50 -0.42
CA GLY A 112 -9.58 -5.92 -0.94
C GLY A 112 -8.44 -5.92 0.07
N ALA A 113 -8.69 -5.50 1.32
CA ALA A 113 -7.64 -5.25 2.31
C ALA A 113 -7.79 -6.11 3.58
N VAL A 114 -6.64 -6.40 4.19
CA VAL A 114 -6.46 -7.07 5.47
C VAL A 114 -5.27 -6.46 6.18
N ARG A 115 -5.14 -6.79 7.47
CA ARG A 115 -4.00 -6.37 8.27
C ARG A 115 -3.40 -7.54 9.04
N ILE A 116 -2.19 -7.37 9.55
CA ILE A 116 -1.49 -8.41 10.29
C ILE A 116 -0.71 -7.81 11.46
N SER A 117 -0.80 -8.43 12.63
CA SER A 117 -0.23 -7.93 13.89
C SER A 117 1.22 -8.38 14.15
N LYS A 118 1.95 -8.82 13.10
CA LYS A 118 3.35 -9.25 13.18
C LYS A 118 4.20 -8.63 12.07
N ASP A 119 5.50 -8.56 12.33
CA ASP A 119 6.48 -8.15 11.32
C ASP A 119 6.50 -9.14 10.13
N ILE A 120 6.75 -8.62 8.93
CA ILE A 120 6.87 -9.41 7.70
C ILE A 120 8.31 -9.37 7.22
N ASN A 121 8.97 -10.52 7.14
CA ASN A 121 10.30 -10.64 6.52
C ASN A 121 10.17 -10.49 5.00
N ILE A 122 10.98 -9.64 4.39
CA ILE A 122 10.90 -9.33 2.94
C ILE A 122 11.86 -10.16 2.07
N ALA A 123 12.69 -11.02 2.65
CA ALA A 123 13.66 -11.80 1.90
C ALA A 123 12.97 -12.72 0.88
N GLY A 124 13.41 -12.65 -0.38
CA GLY A 124 12.84 -13.43 -1.48
C GLY A 124 11.54 -12.88 -2.06
N MET A 125 10.97 -11.80 -1.50
CA MET A 125 9.81 -11.10 -2.04
C MET A 125 10.20 -10.17 -3.20
N GLU A 126 9.21 -9.52 -3.80
CA GLU A 126 9.43 -8.56 -4.89
C GLU A 126 9.00 -7.15 -4.48
N TYR A 127 9.60 -6.14 -5.09
CA TYR A 127 9.13 -4.76 -4.98
C TYR A 127 9.21 -4.05 -6.32
N THR A 128 8.40 -3.01 -6.48
CA THR A 128 8.49 -2.06 -7.58
C THR A 128 8.51 -0.63 -7.06
N LYS A 129 8.98 0.30 -7.89
CA LYS A 129 9.12 1.72 -7.57
C LYS A 129 8.38 2.53 -8.62
N LEU A 130 7.35 3.26 -8.19
CA LEU A 130 6.50 4.09 -9.05
C LEU A 130 6.71 5.57 -8.71
N PRO A 131 6.57 6.49 -9.68
CA PRO A 131 6.53 7.91 -9.37
C PRO A 131 5.33 8.26 -8.48
N GLY A 132 5.51 9.23 -7.58
CA GLY A 132 4.38 9.90 -6.94
C GLY A 132 3.59 10.75 -7.95
N THR A 133 2.35 11.10 -7.63
CA THR A 133 1.45 11.86 -8.52
C THR A 133 1.91 13.29 -8.83
N PHE A 134 2.89 13.79 -8.08
CA PHE A 134 3.55 15.08 -8.27
C PHE A 134 5.04 14.96 -8.62
N ASN A 135 5.48 13.79 -9.09
CA ASN A 135 6.87 13.60 -9.52
C ASN A 135 7.15 14.44 -10.78
N PHE A 136 8.24 15.22 -10.76
CA PHE A 136 8.65 16.09 -11.88
C PHE A 136 9.88 15.59 -12.63
N ILE A 137 10.41 14.42 -12.28
CA ILE A 137 11.56 13.78 -12.95
C ILE A 137 11.08 12.82 -14.03
N GLU A 138 10.12 11.96 -13.68
CA GLU A 138 9.63 10.94 -14.59
C GLU A 138 8.82 11.55 -15.74
N ASP A 139 8.69 10.79 -16.82
CA ASP A 139 7.94 11.24 -17.99
C ASP A 139 6.46 11.50 -17.64
N ARG A 140 5.84 12.44 -18.35
CA ARG A 140 4.47 12.88 -18.05
C ARG A 140 3.45 11.73 -18.16
N ASP A 141 3.67 10.80 -19.08
CA ASP A 141 2.76 9.68 -19.30
C ASP A 141 2.87 8.67 -18.13
N ALA A 142 4.07 8.38 -17.64
CA ALA A 142 4.29 7.59 -16.43
C ALA A 142 3.59 8.18 -15.21
N VAL A 143 3.70 9.50 -15.01
CA VAL A 143 3.04 10.18 -13.89
C VAL A 143 1.52 10.18 -14.05
N ASN A 144 1.00 10.31 -15.28
CA ASN A 144 -0.43 10.23 -15.54
C ASN A 144 -0.99 8.83 -15.25
N LEU A 145 -0.31 7.75 -15.66
CA LEU A 145 -0.72 6.39 -15.30
C LEU A 145 -0.83 6.20 -13.78
N CYS A 146 0.11 6.76 -13.03
CA CYS A 146 0.09 6.70 -11.58
C CYS A 146 -1.04 7.56 -10.96
N ARG A 147 -1.41 8.67 -11.59
CA ARG A 147 -2.60 9.46 -11.19
C ARG A 147 -3.89 8.67 -11.44
N ASP A 148 -3.99 8.01 -12.59
CA ASP A 148 -5.14 7.17 -12.94
C ASP A 148 -5.25 6.01 -11.95
N LEU A 149 -4.11 5.38 -11.59
CA LEU A 149 -4.06 4.31 -10.60
C LEU A 149 -4.55 4.80 -9.23
N SER A 150 -4.11 5.97 -8.77
CA SER A 150 -4.58 6.59 -7.52
C SER A 150 -6.08 6.92 -7.56
N ALA A 151 -6.59 7.37 -8.71
CA ALA A 151 -7.98 7.76 -8.88
C ALA A 151 -8.96 6.58 -8.74
N ILE A 152 -8.54 5.34 -9.01
CA ILE A 152 -9.37 4.14 -8.79
C ILE A 152 -9.79 4.04 -7.33
N GLN A 153 -8.83 4.17 -6.39
CA GLN A 153 -9.10 4.11 -4.96
C GLN A 153 -10.02 5.27 -4.52
N VAL A 154 -9.74 6.49 -4.98
CA VAL A 154 -10.55 7.68 -4.64
C VAL A 154 -12.00 7.54 -5.08
N ASN A 155 -12.22 7.00 -6.29
CA ASN A 155 -13.54 6.82 -6.87
C ASN A 155 -14.25 5.54 -6.38
N LYS A 156 -13.61 4.76 -5.49
CA LYS A 156 -14.08 3.42 -5.08
C LYS A 156 -14.42 2.55 -6.29
N GLY A 157 -13.62 2.69 -7.33
CA GLY A 157 -13.78 1.91 -8.55
C GLY A 157 -13.40 0.46 -8.30
N ASN A 158 -13.97 -0.44 -9.11
CA ASN A 158 -13.37 -1.75 -9.26
C ASN A 158 -12.02 -1.58 -9.96
N GLY A 159 -11.01 -2.37 -9.58
CA GLY A 159 -9.68 -2.30 -10.18
C GLY A 159 -9.72 -2.29 -11.71
N ASP A 160 -8.85 -1.50 -12.33
CA ASP A 160 -8.68 -1.48 -13.78
C ASP A 160 -7.56 -2.43 -14.15
N ARG A 161 -7.92 -3.66 -14.52
CA ARG A 161 -6.96 -4.71 -14.83
C ARG A 161 -6.04 -4.33 -15.99
N ALA A 162 -6.53 -3.59 -16.98
CA ALA A 162 -5.71 -3.16 -18.12
C ALA A 162 -4.65 -2.15 -17.66
N LEU A 163 -5.04 -1.21 -16.79
CA LEU A 163 -4.10 -0.27 -16.18
C LEU A 163 -3.10 -1.00 -15.26
N GLU A 164 -3.55 -1.91 -14.39
CA GLU A 164 -2.67 -2.67 -13.51
C GLU A 164 -1.67 -3.52 -14.30
N GLU A 165 -2.11 -4.18 -15.38
CA GLU A 165 -1.22 -4.90 -16.31
C GLU A 165 -0.23 -3.95 -17.00
N GLU A 166 -0.65 -2.74 -17.38
CA GLU A 166 0.27 -1.73 -17.94
C GLU A 166 1.33 -1.29 -16.92
N ILE A 167 0.94 -1.03 -15.67
CA ILE A 167 1.85 -0.72 -14.57
C ILE A 167 2.85 -1.87 -14.35
N GLU A 168 2.37 -3.11 -14.25
CA GLU A 168 3.21 -4.28 -14.03
C GLU A 168 4.21 -4.54 -15.17
N ASN A 169 3.81 -4.24 -16.42
CA ASN A 169 4.68 -4.37 -17.59
C ASN A 169 5.69 -3.22 -17.70
N ARG A 170 5.29 -2.00 -17.34
CA ARG A 170 6.13 -0.79 -17.47
C ARG A 170 7.18 -0.70 -16.37
N TRP A 171 6.84 -1.00 -15.13
CA TRP A 171 7.79 -0.97 -14.01
C TRP A 171 8.21 -2.37 -13.58
N LYS A 172 9.51 -2.66 -13.74
CA LYS A 172 10.07 -3.96 -13.38
C LYS A 172 9.98 -4.22 -11.88
N TRP A 173 9.35 -5.34 -11.54
CA TRP A 173 9.44 -5.95 -10.21
C TRP A 173 10.86 -6.49 -9.99
N LYS A 174 11.45 -6.11 -8.86
CA LYS A 174 12.78 -6.50 -8.44
C LYS A 174 12.68 -7.46 -7.26
N LYS A 175 13.42 -8.56 -7.34
CA LYS A 175 13.56 -9.49 -6.23
C LYS A 175 14.41 -8.87 -5.13
N ILE A 176 14.02 -9.12 -3.88
CA ILE A 176 14.76 -8.72 -2.69
C ILE A 176 15.69 -9.87 -2.33
N ASP A 177 17.00 -9.61 -2.44
CA ASP A 177 18.04 -10.58 -2.07
C ASP A 177 18.00 -10.89 -0.56
N LYS A 178 18.60 -12.03 -0.19
CA LYS A 178 18.66 -12.52 1.20
C LYS A 178 19.71 -11.77 2.03
#